data_AF-A0A850QWR1-F1
#
_entry.id   AF-A0A850QWR1-F1
#
_cell.length_a   1.000
_cell.length_b   1.000
_cell.length_c   1.000
_cell.angle_alpha   90.00
_cell.angle_beta   90.00
_cell.angle_gamma   90.00
#
_symmetry.space_group_name_H-M   'P 1'
#
loop_
_entity.id
_entity.type
_entity.pdbx_description
1 polymer ?
#
loop_
_entity_poly.entity_id
_entity_poly.type
_entity_poly.pdbx_seq_one_letter_code
_entity_poly.pdbx_strand_id
1 'polypeptide(L)'
;LMKRLVKSLPLAFDNEMYYSRADKLKQQLAEKQGEILQAISSQAQANNISVTVTAQGEYQMVAMNGEQPHTEESFQALSEQEQNHFEQVINALEAELRGMIRQFTEFEEAFSDKLQKLDEEVAQEVVSHVLKPLKIQYGKISEAKHYLTALQKDILENLDIFLEDNEEQLALAYASLDKKMPRRYQINVLVAQDEHAFPIVVEESPTYHNLFGYIENATFKGTVFTDYSLIRPGSLHRANGGVLLMDAVKVLERPYVWDGLKRALRARELNLNSLEREVTLSGVVSLEPEAIPLDVKIILFGDYQTYQLLQHYDPEFGELFRVTADFEDDMPRTEQSEEQYAKFIASIIQDNNMLHCDRKAIAR
;
A
#
# COMPACT_ATOMS: atom_id res chain seq x y z
N LEU A 1 -15.60 -0.84 -2.51
CA LEU A 1 -15.07 -0.75 -1.13
C LEU A 1 -14.75 0.69 -0.74
N MET A 2 -13.66 1.28 -1.26
CA MET A 2 -13.14 2.59 -0.83
C MET A 2 -14.16 3.74 -0.91
N LYS A 3 -14.96 3.83 -1.99
CA LYS A 3 -16.05 4.82 -2.09
C LYS A 3 -17.06 4.78 -0.92
N ARG A 4 -17.27 3.62 -0.30
CA ARG A 4 -18.14 3.48 0.87
C ARG A 4 -17.43 3.95 2.14
N LEU A 5 -16.15 3.60 2.32
CA LEU A 5 -15.36 3.98 3.49
C LEU A 5 -15.18 5.50 3.57
N VAL A 6 -14.82 6.16 2.47
CA VAL A 6 -14.68 7.62 2.37
C VAL A 6 -15.96 8.37 2.76
N LYS A 7 -17.14 7.73 2.65
CA LYS A 7 -18.41 8.32 3.10
C LYS A 7 -18.80 7.92 4.52
N SER A 8 -18.59 6.66 4.89
CA SER A 8 -19.09 6.10 6.14
C SER A 8 -18.22 6.41 7.35
N LEU A 9 -16.91 6.56 7.17
CA LEU A 9 -16.01 6.93 8.27
C LEU A 9 -16.34 8.34 8.79
N PRO A 10 -16.34 9.42 7.98
CA PRO A 10 -16.71 10.75 8.48
C PRO A 10 -18.08 10.80 9.15
N LEU A 11 -19.08 10.11 8.60
CA LEU A 11 -20.43 10.04 9.18
C LEU A 11 -20.50 9.30 10.52
N ALA A 12 -19.57 8.39 10.80
CA ALA A 12 -19.52 7.69 12.08
C ALA A 12 -18.93 8.56 13.19
N PHE A 13 -17.96 9.42 12.84
CA PHE A 13 -17.41 10.44 13.73
C PHE A 13 -18.35 11.64 13.89
N ASP A 14 -19.18 11.95 12.89
CA ASP A 14 -20.21 12.98 12.97
C ASP A 14 -21.57 12.42 13.46
N ASN A 15 -21.57 11.76 14.62
CA ASN A 15 -22.75 11.17 15.22
C ASN A 15 -22.84 11.49 16.72
N GLU A 16 -24.05 11.76 17.22
CA GLU A 16 -24.35 12.02 18.63
C GLU A 16 -23.77 10.97 19.58
N MET A 17 -23.76 9.70 19.16
CA MET A 17 -23.19 8.62 19.97
C MET A 17 -21.68 8.76 20.18
N TYR A 18 -20.95 9.24 19.17
CA TYR A 18 -19.51 9.52 19.29
C TYR A 18 -19.28 10.75 20.16
N TYR A 19 -19.97 11.86 19.85
CA TYR A 19 -19.87 13.10 20.64
C TYR A 19 -20.17 12.87 22.13
N SER A 20 -21.22 12.11 22.46
CA SER A 20 -21.56 11.80 23.85
C SER A 20 -20.46 11.01 24.58
N ARG A 21 -19.81 10.06 23.90
CA ARG A 21 -18.70 9.28 24.48
C ARG A 21 -17.45 10.12 24.65
N ALA A 22 -17.11 10.94 23.66
CA ALA A 22 -15.99 11.87 23.71
C ALA A 22 -16.18 12.92 24.81
N ASP A 23 -17.38 13.50 24.92
CA ASP A 23 -17.73 14.44 25.98
C ASP A 23 -17.65 13.81 27.37
N LYS A 24 -18.07 12.54 27.50
CA LYS A 24 -17.92 11.80 28.77
C LYS A 24 -16.45 11.64 29.16
N LEU A 25 -15.56 11.33 28.22
CA LEU A 25 -14.12 11.26 28.48
C LEU A 25 -13.56 12.64 28.88
N LYS A 26 -14.02 13.70 28.22
CA LYS A 26 -13.63 15.08 28.52
C LYS A 26 -14.10 15.51 29.92
N GLN A 27 -15.33 15.15 30.30
CA GLN A 27 -15.85 15.37 31.65
C GLN A 27 -15.02 14.63 32.70
N GLN A 28 -14.66 13.37 32.46
CA GLN A 28 -13.80 12.61 33.39
C GLN A 28 -12.41 13.25 33.58
N LEU A 29 -11.83 13.82 32.51
CA LEU A 29 -10.58 14.56 32.61
C LEU A 29 -10.77 15.84 33.45
N ALA A 30 -11.81 16.61 33.17
CA ALA A 30 -12.13 17.84 33.89
C ALA A 30 -12.45 17.59 35.38
N GLU A 31 -13.15 16.50 35.71
CA GLU A 31 -13.42 16.08 37.09
C GLU A 31 -12.12 15.77 37.83
N LYS A 32 -11.23 14.98 37.25
CA LYS A 32 -9.92 14.65 37.88
C LYS A 32 -9.04 15.88 38.08
N GLN A 33 -8.96 16.76 37.08
CA GLN A 33 -8.22 18.02 37.21
C GLN A 33 -8.86 18.92 38.29
N GLY A 34 -10.20 18.95 38.34
CA GLY A 34 -10.96 19.69 39.34
C GLY A 34 -10.74 19.19 40.77
N GLU A 35 -10.73 17.87 41.01
CA GLU A 35 -10.47 17.27 42.32
C GLU A 35 -9.09 17.68 42.88
N ILE A 36 -8.07 17.66 42.03
CA ILE A 36 -6.71 18.07 42.39
C ILE A 36 -6.65 19.57 42.71
N LEU A 37 -7.23 20.41 41.85
CA LEU A 37 -7.26 21.86 42.09
C LEU A 37 -8.04 22.21 43.35
N GLN A 38 -9.14 21.50 43.63
CA GLN A 38 -9.93 21.71 44.83
C GLN A 38 -9.16 21.33 46.10
N ALA A 39 -8.32 20.29 46.05
CA ALA A 39 -7.46 19.92 47.17
C ALA A 39 -6.45 21.04 47.51
N ILE A 40 -5.72 21.56 46.50
CA ILE A 40 -4.79 22.69 46.68
C ILE A 40 -5.54 23.93 47.18
N SER A 41 -6.68 24.25 46.56
CA SER A 41 -7.47 25.42 46.92
C SER A 41 -7.95 25.36 48.37
N SER A 42 -8.38 24.18 48.84
CA SER A 42 -8.79 23.97 50.24
C SER A 42 -7.62 24.13 51.22
N GLN A 43 -6.44 23.62 50.87
CA GLN A 43 -5.22 23.75 51.68
C GLN A 43 -4.71 25.19 51.71
N ALA A 44 -4.76 25.90 50.57
CA ALA A 44 -4.44 27.32 50.48
C ALA A 44 -5.40 28.15 51.34
N GLN A 45 -6.71 27.90 51.24
CA GLN A 45 -7.72 28.62 52.01
C GLN A 45 -7.56 28.41 53.52
N ALA A 46 -7.20 27.20 53.96
CA ALA A 46 -6.89 26.92 55.37
C ALA A 46 -5.70 27.73 55.92
N ASN A 47 -4.81 28.21 55.04
CA ASN A 47 -3.65 29.05 55.37
C ASN A 47 -3.85 30.53 54.97
N ASN A 48 -5.08 30.98 54.73
CA ASN A 48 -5.41 32.33 54.25
C ASN A 48 -4.71 32.70 52.93
N ILE A 49 -4.62 31.77 52.00
CA ILE A 49 -4.08 31.98 50.65
C ILE A 49 -5.18 31.70 49.63
N SER A 50 -5.33 32.57 48.64
CA SER A 50 -6.22 32.38 47.50
C SER A 50 -5.43 31.91 46.29
N VAL A 51 -5.97 30.95 45.55
CA VAL A 51 -5.41 30.46 44.29
C VAL A 51 -6.28 30.97 43.15
N THR A 52 -5.72 31.78 42.25
CA THR A 52 -6.41 32.30 41.07
C THR A 52 -5.66 31.89 39.80
N VAL A 53 -6.36 31.88 38.67
CA VAL A 53 -5.75 31.66 37.35
C VAL A 53 -5.68 33.01 36.65
N THR A 54 -4.49 33.39 36.19
CA THR A 54 -4.29 34.64 35.46
C THR A 54 -4.93 34.55 34.07
N ALA A 55 -5.11 35.69 33.40
CA ALA A 55 -5.60 35.71 32.01
C ALA A 55 -4.69 34.97 31.02
N GLN A 56 -3.43 34.70 31.42
CA GLN A 56 -2.45 33.95 30.64
C GLN A 56 -2.48 32.44 30.96
N GLY A 57 -3.35 31.99 31.86
CA GLY A 57 -3.50 30.58 32.24
C GLY A 57 -2.54 30.11 33.33
N GLU A 58 -1.80 31.02 33.98
CA GLU A 58 -0.87 30.68 35.07
C GLU A 58 -1.61 30.69 36.41
N TYR A 59 -1.27 29.74 37.30
CA TYR A 59 -1.81 29.73 38.66
C TYR A 59 -1.02 30.71 39.54
N GLN A 60 -1.72 31.63 40.17
CA GLN A 60 -1.17 32.62 41.08
C GLN A 60 -1.73 32.40 42.50
N MET A 61 -0.84 32.39 43.49
CA MET A 61 -1.20 32.26 44.90
C MET A 61 -0.99 33.60 45.60
N VAL A 62 -2.02 34.10 46.30
CA VAL A 62 -1.98 35.42 46.94
C VAL A 62 -2.42 35.31 48.40
N ALA A 63 -1.65 35.90 49.31
CA ALA A 63 -2.00 35.98 50.72
C ALA A 63 -3.25 36.85 50.94
N MET A 64 -4.16 36.39 51.78
CA MET A 64 -5.46 37.02 52.05
C MET A 64 -5.48 37.66 53.44
N ASN A 65 -6.03 38.87 53.50
CA ASN A 65 -6.38 39.59 54.71
C ASN A 65 -7.91 39.54 54.93
N GLY A 66 -8.39 38.43 55.50
CA GLY A 66 -9.82 38.15 55.59
C GLY A 66 -10.43 37.86 54.20
N GLU A 67 -11.32 38.72 53.73
CA GLU A 67 -11.96 38.56 52.40
C GLU A 67 -11.20 39.25 51.26
N GLN A 68 -10.19 40.07 51.55
CA GLN A 68 -9.44 40.83 50.54
C GLN A 68 -8.00 40.36 50.42
N PRO A 69 -7.42 40.26 49.21
CA PRO A 69 -6.00 39.98 49.04
C PRO A 69 -5.15 41.13 49.60
N HIS A 70 -3.99 40.79 50.16
CA HIS A 70 -3.02 41.79 50.58
C HIS A 70 -2.55 42.63 49.38
N THR A 71 -2.59 43.96 49.51
CA THR A 71 -1.84 44.88 48.65
C THR A 71 -0.37 44.89 49.07
N GLU A 72 0.53 45.32 48.18
CA GLU A 72 1.97 45.41 48.44
C GLU A 72 2.29 46.22 49.72
N GLU A 73 1.60 47.34 49.93
CA GLU A 73 1.71 48.14 51.16
C GLU A 73 1.20 47.41 52.41
N SER A 74 0.10 46.67 52.30
CA SER A 74 -0.49 45.93 53.43
C SER A 74 0.32 44.68 53.81
N PHE A 75 1.00 44.07 52.83
CA PHE A 75 1.89 42.93 53.06
C PHE A 75 3.18 43.40 53.74
N GLN A 76 3.76 44.52 53.29
CA GLN A 76 4.94 45.13 53.91
C GLN A 76 4.69 45.64 55.34
N ALA A 77 3.44 45.98 55.68
CA ALA A 77 3.05 46.37 57.03
C ALA A 77 2.91 45.20 58.02
N LEU A 78 2.90 43.95 57.54
CA LEU A 78 2.93 42.75 58.39
C LEU A 78 4.28 42.62 59.12
N SER A 79 4.30 41.85 60.21
CA SER A 79 5.57 41.54 60.87
C SER A 79 6.46 40.66 59.98
N GLU A 80 7.78 40.76 60.14
CA GLU A 80 8.74 39.86 59.44
C GLU A 80 8.41 38.38 59.65
N GLN A 81 7.82 38.02 60.79
CA GLN A 81 7.42 36.63 61.09
C GLN A 81 6.22 36.19 60.24
N GLU A 82 5.23 37.07 60.05
CA GLU A 82 4.03 36.77 59.24
C GLU A 82 4.35 36.76 57.75
N GLN A 83 5.20 37.68 57.27
CA GLN A 83 5.68 37.69 55.88
C GLN A 83 6.42 36.39 55.55
N ASN A 84 7.38 35.99 56.40
CA ASN A 84 8.10 34.73 56.23
C ASN A 84 7.19 33.51 56.29
N HIS A 85 6.13 33.53 57.11
CA HIS A 85 5.16 32.44 57.18
C HIS A 85 4.39 32.30 55.86
N PHE A 86 3.84 33.39 55.33
CA PHE A 86 3.14 33.36 54.03
C PHE A 86 4.07 32.92 52.89
N GLU A 87 5.29 33.45 52.82
CA GLU A 87 6.27 33.04 51.81
C GLU A 87 6.60 31.54 51.88
N GLN A 88 6.77 30.99 53.09
CA GLN A 88 7.05 29.56 53.26
C GLN A 88 5.87 28.69 52.81
N VAL A 89 4.64 29.07 53.18
CA VAL A 89 3.44 28.32 52.79
C VAL A 89 3.19 28.43 51.29
N ILE A 90 3.35 29.62 50.69
CA ILE A 90 3.23 29.81 49.24
C ILE A 90 4.27 28.96 48.50
N ASN A 91 5.53 29.00 48.92
CA ASN A 91 6.59 28.18 48.30
C ASN A 91 6.30 26.67 48.41
N ALA A 92 5.75 26.21 49.55
CA ALA A 92 5.37 24.81 49.73
C ALA A 92 4.19 24.40 48.83
N LEU A 93 3.15 25.24 48.74
CA LEU A 93 2.00 25.03 47.88
C LEU A 93 2.39 25.10 46.39
N GLU A 94 3.30 25.99 46.00
CA GLU A 94 3.85 26.02 44.65
C GLU A 94 4.63 24.75 44.31
N ALA A 95 5.43 24.23 45.23
CA ALA A 95 6.16 22.98 45.03
C ALA A 95 5.20 21.80 44.87
N GLU A 96 4.13 21.77 45.66
CA GLU A 96 3.05 20.78 45.56
C GLU A 96 2.29 20.90 44.23
N LEU A 97 1.93 22.11 43.81
CA LEU A 97 1.29 22.40 42.52
C LEU A 97 2.18 21.94 41.35
N ARG A 98 3.49 22.22 41.38
CA ARG A 98 4.44 21.73 40.36
C ARG A 98 4.47 20.20 40.30
N GLY A 99 4.37 19.52 41.44
CA GLY A 99 4.22 18.06 41.50
C GLY A 99 2.92 17.57 40.87
N MET A 100 1.83 18.33 41.03
CA MET A 100 0.51 18.01 40.47
C MET A 100 0.39 18.32 38.98
N ILE A 101 1.08 19.35 38.45
CA ILE A 101 1.18 19.61 37.00
C ILE A 101 1.69 18.38 36.25
N ARG A 102 2.64 17.63 36.84
CA ARG A 102 3.12 16.38 36.27
C ARG A 102 2.00 15.32 36.15
N GLN A 103 1.11 15.26 37.13
CA GLN A 103 -0.06 14.38 37.09
C GLN A 103 -1.08 14.84 36.05
N PHE A 104 -1.18 16.15 35.77
CA PHE A 104 -2.03 16.65 34.68
C PHE A 104 -1.55 16.16 33.32
N THR A 105 -0.24 16.20 33.07
CA THR A 105 0.33 15.64 31.83
C THR A 105 0.03 14.15 31.71
N GLU A 106 0.17 13.37 32.80
CA GLU A 106 -0.19 11.94 32.80
C GLU A 106 -1.69 11.71 32.53
N PHE A 107 -2.56 12.58 33.02
CA PHE A 107 -3.99 12.50 32.74
C PHE A 107 -4.34 12.90 31.31
N GLU A 108 -3.66 13.89 30.75
CA GLU A 108 -3.80 14.30 29.36
C GLU A 108 -3.34 13.20 28.39
N GLU A 109 -2.19 12.56 28.67
CA GLU A 109 -1.73 11.39 27.93
C GLU A 109 -2.75 10.24 28.02
N ALA A 110 -3.20 9.91 29.23
CA ALA A 110 -4.21 8.86 29.41
C ALA A 110 -5.56 9.18 28.77
N PHE A 111 -5.93 10.46 28.68
CA PHE A 111 -7.12 10.93 27.96
C PHE A 111 -6.92 10.78 26.46
N SER A 112 -5.77 11.20 25.92
CA SER A 112 -5.41 11.05 24.51
C SER A 112 -5.45 9.58 24.09
N ASP A 113 -4.86 8.68 24.89
CA ASP A 113 -4.90 7.23 24.64
C ASP A 113 -6.32 6.66 24.63
N LYS A 114 -7.19 7.15 25.54
CA LYS A 114 -8.60 6.71 25.59
C LYS A 114 -9.40 7.25 24.42
N LEU A 115 -9.11 8.47 23.98
CA LEU A 115 -9.75 9.08 22.83
C LEU A 115 -9.36 8.33 21.55
N GLN A 116 -8.07 8.07 21.36
CA GLN A 116 -7.58 7.27 20.24
C GLN A 116 -8.22 5.87 20.22
N LYS A 117 -8.35 5.20 21.38
CA LYS A 117 -9.05 3.90 21.45
C LYS A 117 -10.52 4.00 21.08
N LEU A 118 -11.21 5.07 21.49
CA LEU A 118 -12.59 5.31 21.08
C LEU A 118 -12.69 5.49 19.56
N ASP A 119 -11.75 6.23 18.97
CA ASP A 119 -11.68 6.43 17.52
C ASP A 119 -11.44 5.12 16.77
N GLU A 120 -10.50 4.30 17.26
CA GLU A 120 -10.22 2.96 16.75
C GLU A 120 -11.45 2.06 16.84
N GLU A 121 -12.17 2.04 17.96
CA GLU A 121 -13.39 1.24 18.14
C GLU A 121 -14.48 1.62 17.14
N VAL A 122 -14.77 2.92 17.00
CA VAL A 122 -15.78 3.45 16.08
C VAL A 122 -15.40 3.13 14.64
N ALA A 123 -14.16 3.39 14.25
CA ALA A 123 -13.68 3.08 12.92
C ALA A 123 -13.66 1.57 12.65
N GLN A 124 -13.29 0.75 13.64
CA GLN A 124 -13.26 -0.70 13.50
C GLN A 124 -14.64 -1.27 13.20
N GLU A 125 -15.69 -0.77 13.84
CA GLU A 125 -17.06 -1.19 13.56
C GLU A 125 -17.45 -0.91 12.10
N VAL A 126 -17.19 0.31 11.63
CA VAL A 126 -17.48 0.74 10.25
C VAL A 126 -16.68 -0.09 9.25
N VAL A 127 -15.36 -0.17 9.41
CA VAL A 127 -14.45 -0.87 8.50
C VAL A 127 -14.78 -2.36 8.46
N SER A 128 -15.03 -2.98 9.62
CA SER A 128 -15.41 -4.38 9.70
C SER A 128 -16.74 -4.66 8.99
N HIS A 129 -17.73 -3.78 9.14
CA HIS A 129 -19.01 -3.92 8.45
C HIS A 129 -18.84 -3.89 6.92
N VAL A 130 -18.01 -3.00 6.39
CA VAL A 130 -17.78 -2.90 4.93
C VAL A 130 -16.91 -4.03 4.40
N LEU A 131 -15.92 -4.50 5.17
CA LEU A 131 -15.00 -5.58 4.76
C LEU A 131 -15.56 -6.99 4.94
N LYS A 132 -16.49 -7.20 5.88
CA LYS A 132 -17.04 -8.53 6.19
C LYS A 132 -17.59 -9.27 4.94
N PRO A 133 -18.39 -8.65 4.05
CA PRO A 133 -18.84 -9.33 2.82
C PRO A 133 -17.68 -9.76 1.92
N LEU A 134 -16.62 -8.95 1.80
CA LEU A 134 -15.45 -9.26 1.00
C LEU A 134 -14.63 -10.39 1.60
N LYS A 135 -14.44 -10.39 2.93
CA LYS A 135 -13.76 -11.49 3.63
C LYS A 135 -14.51 -12.82 3.50
N ILE A 136 -15.84 -12.79 3.40
CA ILE A 136 -16.65 -13.99 3.12
C ILE A 136 -16.47 -14.42 1.67
N GLN A 137 -16.64 -13.50 0.72
CA GLN A 137 -16.55 -13.77 -0.71
C GLN A 137 -15.18 -14.34 -1.13
N TYR A 138 -14.10 -13.74 -0.63
CA TYR A 138 -12.72 -14.13 -0.95
C TYR A 138 -12.09 -15.03 0.12
N GLY A 139 -12.85 -15.54 1.08
CA GLY A 139 -12.33 -16.24 2.26
C GLY A 139 -11.60 -17.56 1.97
N LYS A 140 -11.74 -18.10 0.74
CA LYS A 140 -11.02 -19.29 0.27
C LYS A 140 -9.61 -19.00 -0.24
N ILE A 141 -9.29 -17.74 -0.54
CA ILE A 141 -7.99 -17.32 -1.06
C ILE A 141 -7.18 -16.74 0.11
N SER A 142 -6.08 -17.41 0.47
CA SER A 142 -5.29 -17.08 1.67
C SER A 142 -4.69 -15.67 1.58
N GLU A 143 -4.16 -15.34 0.41
CA GLU A 143 -3.49 -14.09 0.06
C GLU A 143 -4.49 -12.93 0.11
N ALA A 144 -5.69 -13.12 -0.45
CA ALA A 144 -6.75 -12.12 -0.37
C ALA A 144 -7.20 -11.88 1.08
N LYS A 145 -7.29 -12.94 1.90
CA LYS A 145 -7.61 -12.81 3.32
C LYS A 145 -6.52 -12.05 4.08
N HIS A 146 -5.26 -12.35 3.79
CA HIS A 146 -4.11 -11.64 4.37
C HIS A 146 -4.14 -10.15 3.99
N TYR A 147 -4.28 -9.85 2.70
CA TYR A 147 -4.41 -8.49 2.18
C TYR A 147 -5.58 -7.74 2.82
N LEU A 148 -6.79 -8.31 2.87
CA LEU A 148 -7.96 -7.65 3.47
C LEU A 148 -7.81 -7.42 4.99
N THR A 149 -6.99 -8.24 5.67
CA THR A 149 -6.69 -8.07 7.10
C THR A 149 -5.63 -6.99 7.32
N ALA A 150 -4.57 -6.99 6.50
CA ALA A 150 -3.58 -5.92 6.48
C ALA A 150 -4.22 -4.57 6.13
N LEU A 151 -5.08 -4.54 5.11
CA LEU A 151 -5.87 -3.38 4.70
C LEU A 151 -6.73 -2.85 5.85
N GLN A 152 -7.41 -3.72 6.59
CA GLN A 152 -8.20 -3.30 7.75
C GLN A 152 -7.32 -2.62 8.81
N LYS A 153 -6.19 -3.24 9.14
CA LYS A 153 -5.25 -2.70 10.14
C LYS A 153 -4.70 -1.35 9.70
N ASP A 154 -4.24 -1.26 8.45
CA ASP A 154 -3.65 -0.05 7.88
C ASP A 154 -4.63 1.13 7.86
N ILE A 155 -5.91 0.86 7.57
CA ILE A 155 -6.97 1.89 7.63
C ILE A 155 -7.15 2.41 9.06
N LEU A 156 -7.12 1.53 10.07
CA LEU A 156 -7.29 1.92 11.48
C LEU A 156 -6.09 2.70 12.02
N GLU A 157 -4.88 2.37 11.57
CA GLU A 157 -3.66 3.11 11.93
C GLU A 157 -3.53 4.46 11.21
N ASN A 158 -4.29 4.68 10.14
CA ASN A 158 -4.20 5.88 9.30
C ASN A 158 -5.60 6.46 9.00
N LEU A 159 -6.40 6.68 10.05
CA LEU A 159 -7.77 7.20 9.92
C LEU A 159 -7.82 8.61 9.34
N ASP A 160 -6.79 9.42 9.60
CA ASP A 160 -6.65 10.80 9.14
C ASP A 160 -6.80 10.93 7.62
N ILE A 161 -6.36 9.92 6.86
CA ILE A 161 -6.50 9.85 5.39
C ILE A 161 -7.98 9.94 4.95
N PHE A 162 -8.91 9.52 5.80
CA PHE A 162 -10.34 9.53 5.52
C PHE A 162 -11.09 10.70 6.17
N LEU A 163 -10.50 11.33 7.20
CA LEU A 163 -11.13 12.38 8.00
C LEU A 163 -10.67 13.79 7.59
N GLU A 164 -9.43 13.93 7.11
CA GLU A 164 -8.90 15.21 6.65
C GLU A 164 -9.24 15.47 5.17
N ASP A 165 -9.84 16.63 4.88
CA ASP A 165 -9.87 17.21 3.54
C ASP A 165 -8.49 17.82 3.24
N ASN A 166 -7.46 16.99 3.07
CA ASN A 166 -6.09 17.46 2.93
C ASN A 166 -5.81 17.96 1.49
N GLU A 167 -5.78 19.28 1.30
CA GLU A 167 -5.61 19.95 0.00
C GLU A 167 -4.30 19.57 -0.73
N GLU A 168 -3.24 19.17 -0.01
CA GLU A 168 -1.98 18.72 -0.61
C GLU A 168 -2.03 17.28 -1.15
N GLN A 169 -2.72 16.37 -0.47
CA GLN A 169 -3.03 15.03 -1.02
C GLN A 169 -3.98 15.13 -2.21
N LEU A 170 -4.93 16.07 -2.15
CA LEU A 170 -5.75 16.45 -3.29
C LEU A 170 -4.89 16.90 -4.47
N ALA A 171 -3.87 17.75 -4.27
CA ALA A 171 -2.97 18.23 -5.33
C ALA A 171 -2.18 17.12 -6.05
N LEU A 172 -1.75 16.08 -5.32
CA LEU A 172 -1.16 14.86 -5.90
C LEU A 172 -2.20 13.97 -6.59
N ALA A 173 -3.42 13.89 -6.05
CA ALA A 173 -4.55 13.20 -6.67
C ALA A 173 -5.02 13.90 -7.98
N TYR A 174 -4.92 15.23 -8.07
CA TYR A 174 -5.30 16.06 -9.21
C TYR A 174 -4.54 15.71 -10.50
N ALA A 175 -3.33 15.14 -10.40
CA ALA A 175 -2.55 14.74 -11.56
C ALA A 175 -3.11 13.51 -12.32
N SER A 176 -4.13 12.81 -11.78
CA SER A 176 -4.60 11.53 -12.35
C SER A 176 -6.13 11.31 -12.30
N LEU A 177 -6.91 12.39 -12.40
CA LEU A 177 -8.36 12.38 -12.70
C LEU A 177 -9.33 11.70 -11.70
N ASP A 178 -8.89 11.09 -10.59
CA ASP A 178 -9.81 10.50 -9.58
C ASP A 178 -9.64 11.15 -8.18
N LYS A 179 -10.44 12.20 -7.94
CA LYS A 179 -10.27 13.22 -6.88
C LYS A 179 -10.47 12.77 -5.41
N LYS A 180 -10.89 11.55 -5.10
CA LYS A 180 -11.41 11.22 -3.74
C LYS A 180 -11.08 9.82 -3.22
N MET A 181 -10.13 9.12 -3.84
CA MET A 181 -9.85 7.73 -3.51
C MET A 181 -8.42 7.62 -3.03
N PRO A 182 -8.17 7.18 -1.78
CA PRO A 182 -6.81 7.01 -1.30
C PRO A 182 -6.08 6.02 -2.20
N ARG A 183 -5.06 6.50 -2.92
CA ARG A 183 -4.29 5.67 -3.86
C ARG A 183 -3.63 4.50 -3.15
N ARG A 184 -3.26 4.63 -1.88
CA ARG A 184 -2.67 3.55 -1.06
C ARG A 184 -3.46 2.22 -1.11
N TYR A 185 -4.77 2.27 -1.34
CA TYR A 185 -5.66 1.11 -1.22
C TYR A 185 -6.29 0.62 -2.53
N GLN A 186 -5.86 1.13 -3.69
CA GLN A 186 -6.33 0.57 -4.96
C GLN A 186 -5.56 -0.70 -5.30
N ILE A 187 -6.08 -1.47 -6.26
CA ILE A 187 -5.51 -2.74 -6.68
C ILE A 187 -5.09 -2.57 -8.14
N ASN A 188 -3.82 -2.83 -8.44
CA ASN A 188 -3.34 -2.88 -9.81
C ASN A 188 -3.53 -4.31 -10.35
N VAL A 189 -4.47 -4.47 -11.27
CA VAL A 189 -4.70 -5.75 -11.94
C VAL A 189 -3.73 -5.87 -13.11
N LEU A 190 -2.69 -6.69 -12.93
CA LEU A 190 -1.65 -6.87 -13.95
C LEU A 190 -2.16 -7.64 -15.18
N VAL A 191 -2.88 -8.73 -14.96
CA VAL A 191 -3.43 -9.57 -16.04
C VAL A 191 -4.85 -9.94 -15.68
N ALA A 192 -5.76 -9.78 -16.65
CA ALA A 192 -7.13 -10.25 -16.58
C ALA A 192 -7.36 -11.21 -17.75
N GLN A 193 -7.92 -12.37 -17.45
CA GLN A 193 -8.23 -13.41 -18.43
C GLN A 193 -9.55 -14.09 -18.06
N ASP A 194 -10.21 -14.66 -19.07
CA ASP A 194 -11.41 -15.46 -18.87
C ASP A 194 -11.08 -16.81 -18.24
N GLU A 195 -11.98 -17.34 -17.42
CA GLU A 195 -11.77 -18.56 -16.62
C GLU A 195 -11.46 -19.82 -17.45
N HIS A 196 -11.85 -19.84 -18.73
CA HIS A 196 -11.66 -20.97 -19.64
C HIS A 196 -10.60 -20.73 -20.72
N ALA A 197 -9.98 -19.55 -20.75
CA ALA A 197 -8.95 -19.25 -21.74
C ALA A 197 -7.61 -19.82 -21.26
N PHE A 198 -7.07 -20.78 -22.02
CA PHE A 198 -5.69 -21.23 -21.80
C PHE A 198 -4.73 -20.16 -22.36
N PRO A 199 -3.83 -19.58 -21.55
CA PRO A 199 -3.04 -18.43 -21.99
C PRO A 199 -1.98 -18.88 -23.00
N ILE A 200 -2.12 -18.40 -24.24
CA ILE A 200 -1.14 -18.60 -25.32
C ILE A 200 -0.70 -17.21 -25.76
N VAL A 201 0.57 -16.89 -25.50
CA VAL A 201 1.15 -15.58 -25.83
C VAL A 201 2.26 -15.77 -26.83
N VAL A 202 2.20 -15.03 -27.94
CA VAL A 202 3.29 -14.92 -28.92
C VAL A 202 4.01 -13.60 -28.67
N GLU A 203 5.28 -13.65 -28.33
CA GLU A 203 6.11 -12.46 -28.16
C GLU A 203 7.01 -12.26 -29.38
N GLU A 204 6.69 -11.23 -30.16
CA GLU A 204 7.39 -10.91 -31.39
C GLU A 204 8.66 -10.06 -31.16
N SER A 205 8.72 -9.33 -30.04
CA SER A 205 9.80 -8.42 -29.68
C SER A 205 10.25 -8.66 -28.23
N PRO A 206 11.04 -9.72 -27.99
CA PRO A 206 11.42 -10.18 -26.66
C PRO A 206 12.47 -9.27 -26.00
N THR A 207 12.12 -8.01 -25.75
CA THR A 207 12.91 -7.11 -24.92
C THR A 207 12.74 -7.46 -23.44
N TYR A 208 13.70 -7.07 -22.59
CA TYR A 208 13.64 -7.36 -21.16
C TYR A 208 12.34 -6.85 -20.53
N HIS A 209 11.96 -5.60 -20.80
CA HIS A 209 10.72 -5.01 -20.28
C HIS A 209 9.46 -5.68 -20.83
N ASN A 210 9.44 -6.05 -22.11
CA ASN A 210 8.28 -6.74 -22.70
C ASN A 210 8.08 -8.12 -22.07
N LEU A 211 9.15 -8.83 -21.71
CA LEU A 211 9.06 -10.17 -21.13
C LEU A 211 8.77 -10.15 -19.64
N PHE A 212 9.60 -9.44 -18.88
CA PHE A 212 9.59 -9.44 -17.42
C PHE A 212 8.72 -8.33 -16.82
N GLY A 213 8.19 -7.42 -17.63
CA GLY A 213 7.52 -6.23 -17.13
C GLY A 213 8.51 -5.19 -16.61
N TYR A 214 7.98 -4.07 -16.14
CA TYR A 214 8.78 -2.98 -15.59
C TYR A 214 7.94 -2.08 -14.70
N ILE A 215 8.62 -1.23 -13.93
CA ILE A 215 8.00 -0.24 -13.06
C ILE A 215 8.20 1.13 -13.71
N GLU A 216 7.10 1.77 -14.09
CA GLU A 216 7.13 3.13 -14.61
C GLU A 216 7.46 4.15 -13.53
N ASN A 217 8.07 5.25 -13.95
CA ASN A 217 8.31 6.42 -13.12
C ASN A 217 7.47 7.58 -13.64
N ALA A 218 6.71 8.23 -12.75
CA ALA A 218 5.97 9.44 -13.07
C ALA A 218 6.71 10.66 -12.51
N THR A 219 6.68 11.78 -13.24
CA THR A 219 7.24 13.05 -12.75
C THR A 219 6.10 14.01 -12.47
N PHE A 220 6.01 14.50 -11.24
CA PHE A 220 5.05 15.53 -10.84
C PHE A 220 5.78 16.66 -10.12
N LYS A 221 5.59 17.90 -10.60
CA LYS A 221 6.27 19.10 -10.07
C LYS A 221 7.80 18.93 -9.89
N GLY A 222 8.46 18.25 -10.83
CA GLY A 222 9.91 18.01 -10.79
C GLY A 222 10.36 16.92 -9.81
N THR A 223 9.44 16.30 -9.08
CA THR A 223 9.74 15.11 -8.25
C THR A 223 9.37 13.86 -9.04
N VAL A 224 10.32 12.95 -9.17
CA VAL A 224 10.09 11.61 -9.74
C VAL A 224 9.54 10.72 -8.63
N PHE A 225 8.41 10.07 -8.88
CA PHE A 225 7.83 9.11 -7.96
C PHE A 225 7.39 7.85 -8.71
N THR A 226 7.31 6.75 -7.98
CA THR A 226 6.78 5.49 -8.48
C THR A 226 5.83 4.89 -7.44
N ASP A 227 4.79 4.20 -7.90
CA ASP A 227 3.80 3.54 -7.05
C ASP A 227 3.39 2.18 -7.67
N TYR A 228 2.66 1.37 -6.92
CA TYR A 228 2.26 0.04 -7.38
C TYR A 228 1.34 0.06 -8.62
N SER A 229 0.69 1.19 -8.93
CA SER A 229 -0.17 1.35 -10.11
C SER A 229 0.63 1.53 -11.41
N LEU A 230 1.90 1.89 -11.27
CA LEU A 230 2.87 2.05 -12.36
C LEU A 230 3.60 0.75 -12.70
N ILE A 231 3.26 -0.37 -12.06
CA ILE A 231 3.76 -1.69 -12.43
C ILE A 231 3.09 -2.12 -13.74
N ARG A 232 3.91 -2.42 -14.76
CA ARG A 232 3.47 -2.91 -16.06
C ARG A 232 3.79 -4.39 -16.21
N PRO A 233 2.79 -5.22 -16.60
CA PRO A 233 3.00 -6.64 -16.84
C PRO A 233 3.84 -6.87 -18.09
N GLY A 234 4.62 -7.95 -18.07
CA GLY A 234 5.27 -8.49 -19.26
C GLY A 234 4.52 -9.68 -19.87
N SER A 235 5.05 -10.22 -20.97
CA SER A 235 4.53 -11.39 -21.66
C SER A 235 4.64 -12.67 -20.83
N LEU A 236 5.64 -12.79 -19.95
CA LEU A 236 5.69 -13.90 -18.98
C LEU A 236 4.54 -13.84 -17.97
N HIS A 237 4.14 -12.64 -17.56
CA HIS A 237 2.97 -12.47 -16.67
C HIS A 237 1.69 -12.91 -17.37
N ARG A 238 1.53 -12.52 -18.65
CA ARG A 238 0.36 -12.88 -19.46
C ARG A 238 0.31 -14.37 -19.83
N ALA A 239 1.45 -15.00 -20.00
CA ALA A 239 1.56 -16.43 -20.33
C ALA A 239 1.54 -17.36 -19.11
N ASN A 240 1.53 -16.80 -17.89
CA ASN A 240 1.59 -17.59 -16.67
C ASN A 240 0.34 -18.50 -16.54
N GLY A 241 0.55 -19.78 -16.30
CA GLY A 241 -0.44 -20.85 -16.36
C GLY A 241 -0.61 -21.49 -17.75
N GLY A 242 0.19 -21.12 -18.75
CA GLY A 242 0.04 -21.61 -20.12
C GLY A 242 1.34 -21.64 -20.94
N VAL A 243 1.34 -21.02 -22.12
CA VAL A 243 2.43 -21.14 -23.11
C VAL A 243 2.89 -19.78 -23.63
N LEU A 244 4.20 -19.58 -23.66
CA LEU A 244 4.87 -18.44 -24.29
C LEU A 244 5.66 -18.91 -25.52
N LEU A 245 5.39 -18.30 -26.66
CA LEU A 245 5.98 -18.57 -27.97
C LEU A 245 6.94 -17.43 -28.33
N MET A 246 8.18 -17.76 -28.67
CA MET A 246 9.23 -16.77 -28.97
C MET A 246 10.19 -17.27 -30.03
N ASP A 247 10.80 -16.34 -30.76
CA ASP A 247 11.92 -16.59 -31.66
C ASP A 247 13.24 -16.63 -30.88
N ALA A 248 13.98 -17.74 -30.98
CA ALA A 248 15.24 -17.97 -30.29
C ALA A 248 16.32 -16.97 -30.70
N VAL A 249 16.40 -16.62 -31.99
CA VAL A 249 17.38 -15.66 -32.51
C VAL A 249 17.12 -14.29 -31.87
N LYS A 250 15.86 -13.85 -31.85
CA LYS A 250 15.49 -12.57 -31.24
C LYS A 250 15.76 -12.53 -29.74
N VAL A 251 15.57 -13.64 -29.04
CA VAL A 251 15.88 -13.74 -27.60
C VAL A 251 17.38 -13.58 -27.37
N LEU A 252 18.21 -14.21 -28.20
CA LEU A 252 19.67 -14.18 -28.08
C LEU A 252 20.30 -12.84 -28.51
N GLU A 253 19.68 -12.13 -29.47
CA GLU A 253 20.13 -10.80 -29.90
C GLU A 253 19.94 -9.72 -28.82
N ARG A 254 19.02 -9.94 -27.86
CA ARG A 254 18.70 -8.96 -26.82
C ARG A 254 19.57 -9.19 -25.58
N PRO A 255 20.38 -8.20 -25.16
CA PRO A 255 21.20 -8.32 -23.96
C PRO A 255 20.37 -8.66 -22.71
N TYR A 256 20.92 -9.50 -21.84
CA TYR A 256 20.37 -9.90 -20.53
C TYR A 256 19.05 -10.68 -20.55
N VAL A 257 18.36 -10.79 -21.70
CA VAL A 257 17.08 -11.49 -21.80
C VAL A 257 17.26 -12.99 -21.58
N TRP A 258 18.26 -13.60 -22.22
CA TRP A 258 18.53 -15.02 -22.08
C TRP A 258 18.87 -15.41 -20.63
N ASP A 259 19.78 -14.67 -19.99
CA ASP A 259 20.17 -14.91 -18.59
C ASP A 259 19.00 -14.68 -17.63
N GLY A 260 18.20 -13.63 -17.85
CA GLY A 260 16.98 -13.36 -17.09
C GLY A 260 15.97 -14.51 -17.22
N LEU A 261 15.83 -15.08 -18.42
CA LEU A 261 14.90 -16.17 -18.68
C LEU A 261 15.34 -17.43 -17.94
N LYS A 262 16.62 -17.79 -18.04
CA LYS A 262 17.18 -18.94 -17.29
C LYS A 262 17.01 -18.76 -15.79
N ARG A 263 17.25 -17.56 -15.27
CA ARG A 263 17.07 -17.25 -13.85
C ARG A 263 15.62 -17.44 -13.40
N ALA A 264 14.66 -16.88 -14.15
CA ALA A 264 13.24 -17.00 -13.85
C ALA A 264 12.76 -18.47 -13.92
N LEU A 265 13.20 -19.23 -14.92
CA LEU A 265 12.85 -20.65 -15.05
C LEU A 265 13.44 -21.52 -13.95
N ARG A 266 14.68 -21.24 -13.50
CA ARG A 266 15.32 -21.97 -12.41
C ARG A 266 14.68 -21.65 -11.05
N ALA A 267 14.41 -20.38 -10.79
CA ALA A 267 13.75 -19.94 -9.57
C ALA A 267 12.26 -20.32 -9.53
N ARG A 268 11.65 -20.51 -10.71
CA ARG A 268 10.19 -20.63 -10.90
C ARG A 268 9.44 -19.44 -10.34
N GLU A 269 10.03 -18.26 -10.47
CA GLU A 269 9.52 -17.00 -9.94
C GLU A 269 9.83 -15.86 -10.90
N LEU A 270 8.90 -14.93 -11.05
CA LEU A 270 9.06 -13.67 -11.77
C LEU A 270 9.36 -12.55 -10.79
N ASN A 271 10.53 -11.95 -10.96
CA ASN A 271 10.94 -10.75 -10.23
C ASN A 271 10.90 -9.55 -11.17
N LEU A 272 10.20 -8.49 -10.78
CA LEU A 272 10.07 -7.24 -11.53
C LEU A 272 11.30 -6.33 -11.40
N ASN A 273 12.45 -6.87 -10.98
CA ASN A 273 13.66 -6.11 -10.76
C ASN A 273 14.05 -5.38 -12.05
N SER A 274 14.10 -4.04 -11.97
CA SER A 274 14.44 -3.21 -13.11
C SER A 274 15.85 -3.56 -13.57
N LEU A 275 16.00 -3.83 -14.87
CA LEU A 275 17.31 -3.95 -15.52
C LEU A 275 18.22 -2.75 -15.15
N GLU A 276 17.62 -1.58 -14.95
CA GLU A 276 18.30 -0.34 -14.55
C GLU A 276 18.94 -0.41 -13.14
N ARG A 277 18.33 -1.16 -12.21
CA ARG A 277 18.94 -1.45 -10.89
C ARG A 277 20.12 -2.40 -11.03
N GLU A 278 20.00 -3.44 -11.86
CA GLU A 278 21.12 -4.38 -12.11
C GLU A 278 22.29 -3.68 -12.82
N VAL A 279 22.01 -2.70 -13.69
CA VAL A 279 23.02 -1.91 -14.41
C VAL A 279 23.41 -0.63 -13.65
N THR A 280 22.96 -0.44 -12.39
CA THR A 280 23.30 0.67 -11.48
C THR A 280 22.97 2.09 -11.97
N LEU A 281 22.11 2.24 -12.99
CA LEU A 281 21.90 3.51 -13.69
C LEU A 281 20.76 4.39 -13.13
N SER A 282 20.00 3.93 -12.14
CA SER A 282 18.91 4.73 -11.55
C SER A 282 19.00 4.83 -10.03
N GLY A 283 19.35 6.02 -9.54
CA GLY A 283 19.39 6.38 -8.11
C GLY A 283 18.02 6.70 -7.51
N VAL A 284 16.92 6.21 -8.10
CA VAL A 284 15.55 6.43 -7.62
C VAL A 284 15.14 5.21 -6.78
N VAL A 285 14.54 5.46 -5.62
CA VAL A 285 13.97 4.41 -4.76
C VAL A 285 12.86 3.70 -5.54
N SER A 286 13.18 2.55 -6.13
CA SER A 286 12.21 1.68 -6.80
C SER A 286 11.48 0.79 -5.80
N LEU A 287 10.30 0.29 -6.19
CA LEU A 287 9.52 -0.66 -5.41
C LEU A 287 10.14 -2.05 -5.51
N GLU A 288 9.96 -2.85 -4.47
CA GLU A 288 10.35 -4.27 -4.42
C GLU A 288 9.08 -5.11 -4.25
N PRO A 289 8.34 -5.37 -5.34
CA PRO A 289 7.17 -6.23 -5.27
C PRO A 289 7.58 -7.67 -4.95
N GLU A 290 6.70 -8.39 -4.27
CA GLU A 290 6.88 -9.83 -4.03
C GLU A 290 6.98 -10.59 -5.35
N ALA A 291 7.85 -11.60 -5.38
CA ALA A 291 8.06 -12.44 -6.54
C ALA A 291 6.79 -13.23 -6.88
N ILE A 292 6.44 -13.31 -8.17
CA ILE A 292 5.24 -14.03 -8.63
C ILE A 292 5.63 -15.45 -9.02
N PRO A 293 5.01 -16.50 -8.46
CA PRO A 293 5.26 -17.88 -8.90
C PRO A 293 5.03 -18.05 -10.40
N LEU A 294 6.00 -18.66 -11.06
CA LEU A 294 6.03 -18.86 -12.51
C LEU A 294 5.72 -20.31 -12.87
N ASP A 295 4.63 -20.49 -13.61
CA ASP A 295 4.20 -21.75 -14.21
C ASP A 295 3.93 -21.53 -15.71
N VAL A 296 4.96 -21.59 -16.54
CA VAL A 296 4.83 -21.35 -17.99
C VAL A 296 5.62 -22.39 -18.78
N LYS A 297 5.05 -22.84 -19.91
CA LYS A 297 5.78 -23.60 -20.92
C LYS A 297 6.29 -22.64 -21.99
N ILE A 298 7.60 -22.66 -22.24
CA ILE A 298 8.22 -21.82 -23.27
C ILE A 298 8.49 -22.66 -24.50
N ILE A 299 8.07 -22.17 -25.66
CA ILE A 299 8.37 -22.74 -26.98
C ILE A 299 9.23 -21.73 -27.73
N LEU A 300 10.46 -22.14 -28.05
CA LEU A 300 11.39 -21.37 -28.84
C LEU A 300 11.40 -21.89 -30.28
N PHE A 301 11.25 -20.98 -31.23
CA PHE A 301 11.40 -21.25 -32.66
C PHE A 301 12.79 -20.81 -33.10
N GLY A 302 13.51 -21.66 -33.81
CA GLY A 302 14.84 -21.36 -34.34
C GLY A 302 15.24 -22.37 -35.38
N ASP A 303 16.25 -22.03 -36.17
CA ASP A 303 16.85 -22.96 -37.10
C ASP A 303 17.78 -23.95 -36.38
N TYR A 304 18.21 -24.98 -37.12
CA TYR A 304 19.11 -26.00 -36.59
C TYR A 304 20.45 -25.41 -36.11
N GLN A 305 20.95 -24.36 -36.77
CA GLN A 305 22.20 -23.69 -36.38
C GLN A 305 22.08 -23.01 -35.01
N THR A 306 20.97 -22.31 -34.76
CA THR A 306 20.68 -21.68 -33.46
C THR A 306 20.55 -22.72 -32.36
N TYR A 307 19.89 -23.85 -32.65
CA TYR A 307 19.81 -24.97 -31.70
C TYR A 307 21.20 -25.53 -31.34
N GLN A 308 22.06 -25.79 -32.34
CA GLN A 308 23.41 -26.27 -32.10
C GLN A 308 24.26 -25.28 -31.29
N LEU A 309 24.12 -23.98 -31.57
CA LEU A 309 24.80 -22.93 -30.83
C LEU A 309 24.42 -22.97 -29.34
N LEU A 310 23.11 -23.02 -29.05
CA LEU A 310 22.59 -23.09 -27.68
C LEU A 310 23.07 -24.36 -26.97
N GLN A 311 23.01 -25.51 -27.63
CA GLN A 311 23.43 -26.79 -27.06
C GLN A 311 24.94 -26.83 -26.72
N HIS A 312 25.78 -26.18 -27.53
CA HIS A 312 27.23 -26.20 -27.35
C HIS A 312 27.73 -25.16 -26.35
N TYR A 313 27.15 -23.95 -26.38
CA TYR A 313 27.64 -22.82 -25.58
C TYR A 313 26.93 -22.65 -24.24
N ASP A 314 25.73 -23.22 -24.07
CA ASP A 314 24.99 -23.14 -22.81
C ASP A 314 24.66 -24.53 -22.25
N PRO A 315 25.41 -25.01 -21.23
CA PRO A 315 25.19 -26.34 -20.67
C PRO A 315 23.81 -26.49 -20.03
N GLU A 316 23.18 -25.39 -19.61
CA GLU A 316 21.87 -25.44 -18.96
C GLU A 316 20.71 -25.49 -19.96
N PHE A 317 20.97 -25.18 -21.23
CA PHE A 317 19.94 -25.20 -22.27
C PHE A 317 19.26 -26.57 -22.33
N GLY A 318 20.03 -27.66 -22.32
CA GLY A 318 19.49 -29.02 -22.35
C GLY A 318 18.71 -29.41 -21.08
N GLU A 319 19.00 -28.78 -19.94
CA GLU A 319 18.27 -29.02 -18.69
C GLU A 319 16.91 -28.31 -18.67
N LEU A 320 16.86 -27.09 -19.20
CA LEU A 320 15.69 -26.22 -19.25
C LEU A 320 14.76 -26.58 -20.43
N PHE A 321 15.33 -26.82 -21.62
CA PHE A 321 14.62 -27.12 -22.87
C PHE A 321 14.85 -28.58 -23.27
N ARG A 322 14.16 -29.49 -22.58
CA ARG A 322 14.37 -30.95 -22.71
C ARG A 322 13.74 -31.58 -23.93
N VAL A 323 12.75 -30.92 -24.53
CA VAL A 323 11.96 -31.47 -25.63
C VAL A 323 12.30 -30.71 -26.89
N THR A 324 12.83 -31.41 -27.88
CA THR A 324 13.00 -30.91 -29.24
C THR A 324 11.87 -31.44 -30.11
N ALA A 325 11.36 -30.57 -30.98
CA ALA A 325 10.35 -30.91 -31.99
C ALA A 325 10.91 -30.47 -33.33
N ASP A 326 11.54 -31.41 -34.02
CA ASP A 326 12.19 -31.16 -35.30
C ASP A 326 11.14 -31.22 -36.41
N PHE A 327 11.20 -30.26 -37.32
CA PHE A 327 10.41 -30.25 -38.55
C PHE A 327 11.34 -30.64 -39.70
N GLU A 328 10.93 -31.62 -40.50
CA GLU A 328 11.65 -32.00 -41.71
C GLU A 328 11.34 -31.01 -42.84
N ASP A 329 12.35 -30.67 -43.64
CA ASP A 329 12.22 -29.79 -44.81
C ASP A 329 11.62 -30.51 -46.03
N ASP A 330 11.65 -31.85 -46.02
CA ASP A 330 11.04 -32.70 -47.03
C ASP A 330 10.04 -33.67 -46.42
N MET A 331 9.18 -34.23 -47.27
CA MET A 331 8.26 -35.29 -46.86
C MET A 331 8.19 -36.36 -47.96
N PRO A 332 8.07 -37.65 -47.61
CA PRO A 332 7.89 -38.70 -48.58
C PRO A 332 6.61 -38.47 -49.40
N ARG A 333 6.75 -38.44 -50.72
CA ARG A 333 5.61 -38.29 -51.63
C ARG A 333 4.84 -39.61 -51.76
N THR A 334 3.78 -39.73 -50.98
CA THR A 334 2.82 -40.86 -50.97
C THR A 334 1.41 -40.38 -51.31
N GLU A 335 0.51 -41.28 -51.70
CA GLU A 335 -0.90 -40.90 -51.95
C GLU A 335 -1.55 -40.23 -50.73
N GLN A 336 -1.19 -40.68 -49.52
CA GLN A 336 -1.69 -40.11 -48.27
C GLN A 336 -1.16 -38.69 -48.03
N SER A 337 0.14 -38.44 -48.25
CA SER A 337 0.70 -37.09 -48.09
C SER A 337 0.15 -36.12 -49.14
N GLU A 338 -0.07 -36.58 -50.37
CA GLU A 338 -0.70 -35.77 -51.42
C GLU A 338 -2.14 -35.39 -51.05
N GLU A 339 -2.92 -36.33 -50.51
CA GLU A 339 -4.28 -36.07 -50.03
C GLU A 339 -4.29 -35.07 -48.86
N GLN A 340 -3.39 -35.24 -47.88
CA GLN A 340 -3.27 -34.32 -46.74
C GLN A 340 -2.86 -32.91 -47.19
N TYR A 341 -1.92 -32.80 -48.14
CA TYR A 341 -1.49 -31.52 -48.67
C TYR A 341 -2.61 -30.82 -49.46
N ALA A 342 -3.39 -31.56 -50.23
CA ALA A 342 -4.58 -31.02 -50.90
C ALA A 342 -5.64 -30.51 -49.90
N LYS A 343 -5.85 -31.23 -48.79
CA LYS A 343 -6.73 -30.79 -47.69
C LYS A 343 -6.21 -29.53 -47.00
N PHE A 344 -4.90 -29.42 -46.79
CA PHE A 344 -4.26 -28.24 -46.23
C PHE A 344 -4.42 -27.00 -47.13
N ILE A 345 -4.24 -27.15 -48.45
CA ILE A 345 -4.51 -26.07 -49.40
C ILE A 345 -6.00 -25.68 -49.33
N ALA A 346 -6.90 -26.66 -49.30
CA ALA A 346 -8.33 -26.41 -49.21
C ALA A 346 -8.72 -25.68 -47.91
N SER A 347 -8.11 -26.01 -46.77
CA SER A 347 -8.35 -25.30 -45.51
C SER A 347 -7.89 -23.84 -45.60
N ILE A 348 -6.70 -23.57 -46.15
CA ILE A 348 -6.22 -22.20 -46.36
C ILE A 348 -7.18 -21.40 -47.25
N ILE A 349 -7.69 -21.99 -48.34
CA ILE A 349 -8.65 -21.34 -49.24
C ILE A 349 -9.95 -21.00 -48.49
N GLN A 350 -10.45 -21.93 -47.70
CA GLN A 350 -11.69 -21.75 -46.94
C GLN A 350 -11.53 -20.72 -45.82
N ASP A 351 -10.46 -20.81 -45.03
CA ASP A 351 -10.19 -19.92 -43.91
C ASP A 351 -9.98 -18.47 -44.35
N ASN A 352 -9.42 -18.27 -45.55
CA ASN A 352 -9.16 -16.95 -46.12
C ASN A 352 -10.19 -16.51 -47.18
N ASN A 353 -11.30 -17.25 -47.38
CA ASN A 353 -12.34 -16.98 -48.38
C ASN A 353 -11.79 -16.72 -49.81
N MET A 354 -10.87 -17.55 -50.27
CA MET A 354 -10.26 -17.44 -51.61
C MET A 354 -11.00 -18.25 -52.67
N LEU A 355 -10.67 -18.05 -53.95
CA LEU A 355 -11.21 -18.84 -55.06
C LEU A 355 -10.70 -20.29 -55.02
N HIS A 356 -11.55 -21.25 -55.38
CA HIS A 356 -11.19 -22.66 -55.42
C HIS A 356 -10.13 -22.96 -56.49
N CYS A 357 -9.21 -23.87 -56.17
CA CYS A 357 -8.22 -24.37 -57.10
C CYS A 357 -8.77 -25.55 -57.93
N ASP A 358 -8.55 -25.52 -59.23
CA ASP A 358 -8.82 -26.65 -60.11
C ASP A 358 -7.84 -27.81 -59.83
N ARG A 359 -8.23 -29.05 -60.18
CA ARG A 359 -7.39 -30.25 -60.02
C ARG A 359 -5.98 -30.09 -60.63
N LYS A 360 -5.87 -29.39 -61.76
CA LYS A 360 -4.57 -29.11 -62.41
C LYS A 360 -3.69 -28.14 -61.62
N ALA A 361 -4.30 -27.23 -60.86
CA ALA A 361 -3.58 -26.30 -60.00
C ALA A 361 -3.06 -27.00 -58.73
N ILE A 362 -3.83 -27.94 -58.16
CA ILE A 362 -3.39 -28.74 -56.99
C ILE A 362 -2.29 -29.75 -57.35
N ALA A 363 -2.30 -30.27 -58.57
CA ALA A 363 -1.30 -31.24 -59.03
C ALA A 363 0.05 -30.63 -59.46
N ARG A 364 0.14 -29.30 -59.56
CA ARG A 364 1.37 -28.55 -59.86
C ARG A 364 2.01 -28.11 -58.56
#